data_AF-A0A5C3QS16-F1
#
_entry.id   AF-A0A5C3QS16-F1
#
_cell.length_a   1.000
_cell.length_b   1.000
_cell.length_c   1.000
_cell.angle_alpha   90.00
_cell.angle_beta   90.00
_cell.angle_gamma   90.00
#
_symmetry.space_group_name_H-M   'P 1'
#
loop_
_entity.id
_entity.type
_entity.pdbx_description
1 polymer ?
#
loop_
_entity_poly.entity_id
_entity_poly.type
_entity_poly.pdbx_seq_one_letter_code
_entity_poly.pdbx_strand_id
1 'polypeptide(L)'
;LDVIQKQVLVRTLRSPSYSVDLIECPLSEAGPDLILDQDSCVVLCHLQSLPSSAETLIAKICNLSFRYSFIFVLFEAYPQSFSHRSRPDAETLFAYSPPVIKAITKVRRRLVILDTVDDAALFIRAFGDHLQRCDVNDGVLWTDRAW
;
A
#
# COMPACT_ATOMS: atom_id res chain seq x y z
N LEU A 1 0.34 6.56 6.63
CA LEU A 1 -0.81 5.68 6.93
C LEU A 1 -1.62 6.27 8.08
N ASP A 2 -2.96 6.36 7.97
CA ASP A 2 -3.77 6.52 9.19
C ASP A 2 -3.79 5.16 9.92
N VAL A 3 -2.93 5.04 10.93
CA VAL A 3 -2.73 3.83 11.73
C VAL A 3 -4.04 3.38 12.39
N ILE A 4 -4.97 4.31 12.65
CA ILE A 4 -6.26 4.01 13.28
C ILE A 4 -7.20 3.31 12.27
N GLN A 5 -7.17 3.70 11.00
CA GLN A 5 -8.02 3.10 9.97
C GLN A 5 -7.51 1.74 9.50
N LYS A 6 -6.21 1.47 9.60
CA LYS A 6 -5.57 0.25 9.06
C LYS A 6 -4.97 -0.67 10.12
N GLN A 7 -5.58 -0.72 11.31
CA GLN A 7 -5.05 -1.46 12.46
C GLN A 7 -4.83 -2.94 12.21
N VAL A 8 -5.71 -3.62 11.47
CA VAL A 8 -5.54 -5.06 11.17
C VAL A 8 -4.29 -5.28 10.32
N LEU A 9 -4.06 -4.50 9.27
CA LEU A 9 -2.84 -4.61 8.46
C LEU A 9 -1.58 -4.34 9.28
N VAL A 10 -1.58 -3.29 10.12
CA VAL A 10 -0.45 -2.96 11.00
C VAL A 10 -0.16 -4.11 11.99
N ARG A 11 -1.19 -4.72 12.55
CA ARG A 11 -1.05 -5.88 13.45
C ARG A 11 -0.57 -7.12 12.71
N THR A 12 -1.06 -7.38 11.51
CA THR A 12 -0.62 -8.50 10.68
C THR A 12 0.85 -8.33 10.31
N LEU A 13 1.27 -7.15 9.87
CA LEU A 13 2.68 -6.86 9.55
C LEU A 13 3.61 -7.03 10.76
N ARG A 14 3.17 -6.63 11.96
CA ARG A 14 3.92 -6.81 13.22
C ARG A 14 3.82 -8.22 13.80
N SER A 15 2.99 -9.10 13.24
CA SER A 15 2.84 -10.47 13.74
C SER A 15 4.13 -11.28 13.50
N PRO A 16 4.37 -12.35 14.28
CA PRO A 16 5.57 -13.17 14.15
C PRO A 16 5.76 -13.74 12.73
N SER A 17 4.66 -13.98 12.02
CA SER A 17 4.65 -14.52 10.66
C SER A 17 5.32 -13.60 9.63
N TYR A 18 5.26 -12.27 9.84
CA TYR A 18 5.80 -11.29 8.89
C TYR A 18 6.94 -10.47 9.48
N SER A 19 6.97 -10.27 10.81
CA SER A 19 8.07 -9.63 11.55
C SER A 19 8.56 -8.33 10.90
N VAL A 20 7.63 -7.48 10.46
CA VAL A 20 7.93 -6.17 9.88
C VAL A 20 7.92 -5.14 10.99
N ASP A 21 9.06 -4.47 11.20
CA ASP A 21 9.13 -3.33 12.10
C ASP A 21 8.55 -2.09 11.40
N LEU A 22 7.64 -1.40 12.09
CA LEU A 22 6.90 -0.27 11.54
C LEU A 22 7.14 0.96 12.39
N ILE A 23 7.86 1.92 11.79
CA ILE A 23 8.17 3.21 12.39
C ILE A 23 7.16 4.24 11.88
N GLU A 24 6.49 4.93 12.81
CA GLU A 24 5.56 6.00 12.47
C GLU A 24 6.33 7.26 12.03
N CYS A 25 5.98 7.80 10.86
CA CYS A 25 6.57 9.02 10.33
C CYS A 25 5.44 10.06 10.10
N PRO A 26 5.50 11.23 10.76
CA PRO A 26 4.51 12.29 10.55
C PRO A 26 4.79 12.99 9.21
N LEU A 27 4.31 12.38 8.12
CA LEU A 27 4.34 12.97 6.78
C LEU A 27 3.11 13.85 6.56
N SER A 28 3.24 14.85 5.69
CA SER A 28 2.11 15.63 5.17
C SER A 28 1.05 14.70 4.56
N GLU A 29 -0.23 15.08 4.64
CA GLU A 29 -1.38 14.29 4.15
C GLU A 29 -1.27 13.83 2.68
N ALA A 30 -0.41 14.48 1.89
CA ALA A 30 -0.11 14.12 0.50
C ALA A 30 0.97 13.02 0.32
N GLY A 31 1.52 12.48 1.41
CA GLY A 31 2.59 11.47 1.41
C GLY A 31 2.12 10.04 1.09
N PRO A 32 3.07 9.10 0.87
CA PRO A 32 2.75 7.69 0.69
C PRO A 32 2.21 7.06 1.98
N ASP A 33 1.54 5.92 1.85
CA ASP A 33 0.99 5.22 2.99
C ASP A 33 2.06 4.45 3.76
N LEU A 34 2.96 3.78 3.04
CA LEU A 34 4.17 3.17 3.59
C LEU A 34 5.39 3.57 2.74
N ILE A 35 6.52 3.80 3.38
CA ILE A 35 7.82 3.94 2.74
C ILE A 35 8.56 2.64 2.98
N LEU A 36 9.03 1.99 1.90
CA LEU A 36 9.76 0.73 2.02
C LEU A 36 11.26 0.95 1.98
N ASP A 37 11.69 1.86 1.10
CA ASP A 37 13.08 2.20 0.88
C ASP A 37 13.16 3.64 0.34
N GLN A 38 14.37 4.11 0.06
CA GLN A 38 14.60 5.46 -0.35
C GLN A 38 13.83 5.84 -1.63
N ASP A 39 13.75 4.93 -2.59
CA ASP A 39 13.15 5.18 -3.91
C ASP A 39 11.79 4.47 -4.09
N SER A 40 11.35 3.71 -3.08
CA SER A 40 10.19 2.84 -3.16
C SER A 40 9.15 3.15 -2.09
N CYS A 41 7.92 3.35 -2.53
CA CYS A 41 6.79 3.57 -1.62
C CYS A 41 5.54 2.78 -2.02
N VAL A 42 4.65 2.60 -1.05
CA VAL A 42 3.37 1.93 -1.20
C VAL A 42 2.24 2.91 -0.91
N VAL A 43 1.25 2.92 -1.80
CA VAL A 43 -0.01 3.63 -1.68
C VAL A 43 -1.12 2.60 -1.59
N LEU A 44 -1.92 2.67 -0.54
CA LEU A 44 -3.02 1.74 -0.31
C LEU A 44 -4.32 2.39 -0.78
N CYS A 45 -5.10 1.68 -1.59
CA CYS A 45 -6.38 2.18 -2.09
C CYS A 45 -7.47 1.10 -1.96
N HIS A 46 -8.66 1.47 -1.48
CA HIS A 46 -9.78 0.55 -1.47
C HIS A 46 -10.37 0.42 -2.88
N LEU A 47 -10.55 -0.81 -3.32
CA LEU A 47 -11.05 -1.10 -4.65
C LEU A 47 -12.48 -0.58 -4.88
N GLN A 48 -13.29 -0.58 -3.83
CA GLN A 48 -14.67 -0.10 -3.86
C GLN A 48 -14.77 1.43 -3.98
N SER A 49 -13.83 2.17 -3.40
CA SER A 49 -13.80 3.64 -3.50
C SER A 49 -13.11 4.12 -4.78
N LEU A 50 -12.46 3.23 -5.53
CA LEU A 50 -11.67 3.58 -6.70
C LEU A 50 -12.45 4.41 -7.75
N PRO A 51 -13.72 4.11 -8.10
CA PRO A 51 -14.44 4.92 -9.08
C PRO A 51 -14.67 6.37 -8.64
N SER A 52 -14.85 6.62 -7.35
CA SER A 52 -15.07 7.96 -6.80
C SER A 52 -13.76 8.67 -6.43
N SER A 53 -12.69 7.93 -6.12
CA SER A 53 -11.39 8.45 -5.71
C SER A 53 -10.30 8.33 -6.80
N ALA A 54 -10.67 8.04 -8.05
CA ALA A 54 -9.68 7.83 -9.11
C ALA A 54 -8.82 9.08 -9.37
N GLU A 55 -9.44 10.26 -9.38
CA GLU A 55 -8.73 11.52 -9.66
C GLU A 55 -7.81 11.92 -8.51
N THR A 56 -8.24 11.72 -7.26
CA THR A 56 -7.42 11.97 -6.08
C THR A 56 -6.24 11.01 -6.00
N LEU A 57 -6.46 9.73 -6.34
CA LEU A 57 -5.39 8.74 -6.43
C LEU A 57 -4.38 9.11 -7.52
N ILE A 58 -4.83 9.52 -8.70
CA ILE A 58 -3.95 9.97 -9.79
C ILE A 58 -3.14 11.19 -9.34
N ALA A 59 -3.76 12.19 -8.71
CA ALA A 59 -3.07 13.36 -8.20
C ALA A 59 -2.00 13.00 -7.15
N LYS A 60 -2.32 12.08 -6.22
CA LYS A 60 -1.36 11.54 -5.23
C LYS A 60 -0.19 10.85 -5.93
N ILE A 61 -0.47 9.97 -6.89
CA ILE A 61 0.53 9.23 -7.67
C ILE A 61 1.43 10.18 -8.47
N CYS A 62 0.87 11.23 -9.07
CA CYS A 62 1.63 12.25 -9.80
C CYS A 62 2.58 13.02 -8.88
N ASN A 63 2.12 13.42 -7.68
CA ASN A 63 2.97 14.07 -6.70
C ASN A 63 4.11 13.15 -6.24
N LEU A 64 3.80 11.89 -5.94
CA LEU A 64 4.80 10.91 -5.52
C LEU A 64 5.80 10.57 -6.62
N SER A 65 5.44 10.65 -7.91
CA SER A 65 6.38 10.35 -9.00
C SER A 65 7.53 11.34 -9.13
N PHE A 66 7.46 12.50 -8.49
CA PHE A 66 8.61 13.40 -8.40
C PHE A 66 9.66 12.92 -7.40
N ARG A 67 9.29 12.05 -6.45
CA ARG A 67 10.13 11.68 -5.29
C ARG A 67 10.51 10.20 -5.27
N TYR A 68 9.69 9.34 -5.85
CA TYR A 68 9.87 7.89 -5.81
C TYR A 68 9.91 7.34 -7.23
N SER A 69 10.96 6.58 -7.52
CA SER A 69 11.13 5.84 -8.77
C SER A 69 10.15 4.68 -8.86
N PHE A 70 9.83 4.06 -7.72
CA PHE A 70 8.90 2.93 -7.64
C PHE A 70 7.73 3.25 -6.71
N ILE A 71 6.54 3.29 -7.31
CA ILE A 71 5.29 3.55 -6.59
C ILE A 71 4.38 2.34 -6.77
N PHE A 72 4.14 1.63 -5.68
CA PHE A 72 3.27 0.48 -5.63
C PHE A 72 1.89 0.91 -5.19
N VAL A 73 0.88 0.65 -6.01
CA VAL A 73 -0.50 0.89 -5.64
C VAL A 73 -1.12 -0.46 -5.31
N LEU A 74 -1.40 -0.69 -4.03
CA LEU A 74 -2.07 -1.90 -3.56
C LEU A 74 -3.55 -1.63 -3.47
N PHE A 75 -4.32 -2.42 -4.21
CA PHE A 75 -5.77 -2.36 -4.14
C PHE A 75 -6.30 -3.37 -3.15
N GLU A 76 -6.93 -2.87 -2.10
CA GLU A 76 -7.62 -3.68 -1.08
C GLU A 76 -9.01 -4.02 -1.62
N ALA A 77 -9.23 -5.29 -1.99
CA ALA A 77 -10.54 -5.77 -2.43
C ALA A 77 -11.49 -6.11 -1.28
N TYR A 78 -10.97 -6.14 -0.04
CA TYR A 78 -11.78 -6.34 1.17
C TYR A 78 -12.46 -5.04 1.65
N PRO A 79 -13.64 -5.11 2.30
CA PRO A 79 -14.32 -3.94 2.80
C PRO A 79 -13.59 -3.34 4.01
N GLN A 80 -13.68 -2.02 4.20
CA GLN A 80 -13.05 -1.30 5.33
C GLN A 80 -13.42 -1.85 6.71
N SER A 81 -14.56 -2.51 6.87
CA SER A 81 -14.90 -3.18 8.12
C SER A 81 -13.87 -4.25 8.54
N PHE A 82 -13.19 -4.87 7.58
CA PHE A 82 -12.15 -5.87 7.81
C PHE A 82 -10.79 -5.25 8.19
N SER A 83 -10.59 -3.95 7.98
CA SER A 83 -9.40 -3.26 8.49
C SER A 83 -9.44 -3.01 10.01
N HIS A 84 -10.63 -3.18 10.63
CA HIS A 84 -10.87 -3.06 12.07
C HIS A 84 -11.11 -4.40 12.79
N ARG A 85 -11.63 -5.42 12.09
CA ARG A 85 -11.87 -6.76 12.66
C ARG A 85 -11.59 -7.85 11.62
N SER A 86 -10.66 -8.76 11.91
CA SER A 86 -10.56 -10.02 11.16
C SER A 86 -11.81 -10.85 11.41
N ARG A 87 -12.69 -10.95 10.41
CA ARG A 87 -13.73 -11.98 10.37
C ARG A 87 -13.34 -13.02 9.31
N PRO A 88 -13.51 -14.32 9.58
CA PRO A 88 -13.19 -15.37 8.61
C PRO A 88 -14.22 -15.50 7.48
N ASP A 89 -15.45 -15.01 7.68
CA ASP A 89 -16.54 -15.05 6.69
C ASP A 89 -16.71 -13.68 6.04
N ALA A 90 -15.91 -13.38 5.01
CA ALA A 90 -16.15 -12.25 4.13
C ALA A 90 -16.76 -12.78 2.83
N GLU A 91 -18.02 -12.41 2.57
CA GLU A 91 -18.65 -12.61 1.27
C GLU A 91 -17.67 -12.18 0.17
N THR A 92 -17.43 -13.10 -0.78
CA THR A 92 -16.60 -12.92 -1.97
C THR A 92 -17.01 -11.67 -2.72
N LEU A 93 -16.34 -10.55 -2.43
CA LEU A 93 -16.47 -9.34 -3.22
C LEU A 93 -15.70 -9.56 -4.51
N PHE A 94 -16.42 -9.52 -5.63
CA PHE A 94 -15.84 -9.64 -6.95
C PHE A 94 -14.95 -8.42 -7.23
N ALA A 95 -13.66 -8.53 -6.92
CA ALA A 95 -12.61 -7.56 -7.23
C ALA A 95 -12.53 -7.22 -8.74
N TYR A 96 -13.17 -8.02 -9.58
CA TYR A 96 -13.15 -7.92 -11.04
C TYR A 96 -14.46 -7.38 -11.63
N SER A 97 -15.18 -6.51 -10.92
CA SER A 97 -16.35 -5.86 -11.51
C SER A 97 -15.94 -4.95 -12.69
N PRO A 98 -16.74 -4.85 -13.77
CA PRO A 98 -16.40 -4.01 -14.93
C PRO A 98 -16.07 -2.54 -14.61
N PRO A 99 -16.74 -1.85 -13.65
CA PRO A 99 -16.36 -0.50 -13.24
C PRO A 99 -14.97 -0.43 -12.61
N VAL A 100 -14.62 -1.43 -11.81
CA VAL A 100 -13.31 -1.55 -11.16
C VAL A 100 -12.21 -1.78 -12.18
N ILE A 101 -12.41 -2.72 -13.12
CA ILE A 101 -11.45 -2.97 -14.20
C ILE A 101 -11.25 -1.72 -15.07
N LYS A 102 -12.32 -0.97 -15.37
CA LYS A 102 -12.23 0.31 -16.08
C LYS A 102 -11.44 1.36 -15.30
N ALA A 103 -11.59 1.41 -13.98
CA ALA A 103 -10.84 2.35 -13.15
C ALA A 103 -9.36 1.94 -13.02
N ILE A 104 -9.06 0.65 -12.86
CA ILE A 104 -7.69 0.09 -12.82
C ILE A 104 -6.96 0.37 -14.14
N THR A 105 -7.61 0.12 -15.29
CA THR A 105 -7.00 0.36 -16.61
C THR A 105 -6.66 1.83 -16.85
N LYS A 106 -7.34 2.76 -16.18
CA LYS A 106 -7.02 4.19 -16.19
C LYS A 106 -5.71 4.52 -15.45
N VAL A 107 -5.33 3.70 -14.46
CA VAL A 107 -4.17 3.98 -13.57
C VAL A 107 -2.82 3.59 -14.21
N ARG A 108 -2.77 2.82 -15.31
CA ARG A 108 -1.60 2.58 -16.21
C ARG A 108 -0.21 2.39 -15.57
N ARG A 109 -0.11 1.95 -14.32
CA ARG A 109 1.16 1.61 -13.64
C ARG A 109 1.21 0.11 -13.33
N ARG A 110 2.30 -0.39 -12.76
CA ARG A 110 2.36 -1.77 -12.27
C ARG A 110 1.41 -1.88 -11.07
N LEU A 111 0.32 -2.62 -11.25
CA LEU A 111 -0.76 -2.75 -10.28
C LEU A 111 -0.79 -4.16 -9.73
N VAL A 112 -0.98 -4.28 -8.42
CA VAL A 112 -1.20 -5.56 -7.74
C VAL A 112 -2.53 -5.45 -7.00
N ILE A 113 -3.47 -6.33 -7.35
CA ILE A 113 -4.76 -6.46 -6.67
C ILE A 113 -4.59 -7.54 -5.62
N LEU A 114 -5.04 -7.26 -4.40
CA LEU A 114 -4.91 -8.16 -3.27
C LEU A 114 -6.27 -8.39 -2.64
N ASP A 115 -6.61 -9.66 -2.47
CA ASP A 115 -7.93 -10.07 -2.03
C ASP A 115 -8.04 -10.06 -0.49
N THR A 116 -6.94 -10.34 0.21
CA THR A 116 -6.90 -10.38 1.67
C THR A 116 -5.85 -9.44 2.29
N VAL A 117 -6.02 -9.16 3.59
CA VAL A 117 -5.02 -8.42 4.37
C VAL A 117 -3.71 -9.20 4.47
N ASP A 118 -3.80 -10.53 4.55
CA ASP A 118 -2.62 -11.41 4.63
C ASP A 118 -1.83 -11.40 3.31
N ASP A 119 -2.50 -11.35 2.16
CA ASP A 119 -1.84 -11.17 0.86
C ASP A 119 -1.11 -9.82 0.78
N ALA A 120 -1.72 -8.76 1.32
CA ALA A 120 -1.08 -7.45 1.41
C ALA A 120 0.15 -7.47 2.32
N ALA A 121 0.04 -8.09 3.49
CA ALA A 121 1.16 -8.23 4.41
C ALA A 121 2.30 -9.09 3.81
N LEU A 122 1.94 -10.18 3.14
CA LEU A 122 2.89 -11.06 2.45
C LEU A 122 3.60 -10.35 1.30
N PHE A 123 2.85 -9.59 0.49
CA PHE A 123 3.43 -8.81 -0.60
C PHE A 123 4.41 -7.75 -0.05
N ILE A 124 3.99 -6.99 0.96
CA ILE A 124 4.84 -5.96 1.59
C ILE A 124 6.11 -6.60 2.16
N ARG A 125 5.99 -7.73 2.86
CA ARG A 125 7.15 -8.43 3.43
C ARG A 125 8.09 -8.97 2.35
N ALA A 126 7.57 -9.75 1.42
CA ALA A 126 8.37 -10.37 0.36
C ALA A 126 9.09 -9.32 -0.50
N PHE A 127 8.43 -8.17 -0.72
CA PHE A 127 9.03 -7.08 -1.47
C PHE A 127 10.04 -6.29 -0.65
N GLY A 128 9.79 -6.05 0.65
CA GLY A 128 10.79 -5.52 1.57
C GLY A 128 12.07 -6.37 1.58
N ASP A 129 11.92 -7.69 1.63
CA ASP A 129 13.05 -8.63 1.53
C ASP A 129 13.77 -8.55 0.17
N HIS A 130 13.05 -8.25 -0.90
CA HIS A 130 13.67 -8.05 -2.22
C HIS A 130 14.46 -6.75 -2.27
N LEU A 131 13.88 -5.65 -1.79
CA LEU A 131 14.54 -4.34 -1.72
C LEU A 131 15.80 -4.43 -0.85
N GLN A 132 15.73 -5.07 0.32
CA GLN A 132 16.89 -5.26 1.18
C GLN A 132 18.03 -6.03 0.50
N ARG A 133 17.73 -7.03 -0.35
CA ARG A 133 18.76 -7.78 -1.11
C ARG A 133 19.36 -6.96 -2.24
N CYS A 134 18.59 -6.03 -2.79
CA CYS A 134 19.00 -5.14 -3.88
C CYS A 134 19.51 -3.79 -3.36
N ASP A 135 19.62 -3.65 -2.03
CA ASP A 135 19.98 -2.40 -1.40
C ASP A 135 21.43 -2.06 -1.71
N VAL A 136 21.60 -0.94 -2.42
CA VAL A 136 22.91 -0.39 -2.79
C VAL A 136 23.42 0.55 -1.70
N ASN A 137 22.55 0.98 -0.80
CA ASN A 137 22.79 2.05 0.17
C ASN A 137 22.94 1.55 1.62
N ASP A 138 23.15 0.24 1.81
CA ASP A 138 23.50 -0.39 3.10
C ASP A 138 22.54 -0.02 4.25
N GLY A 139 21.23 0.03 3.96
CA GLY A 139 20.17 0.27 4.94
C GLY A 139 19.89 1.74 5.23
N VAL A 140 20.49 2.68 4.49
CA VAL A 140 20.22 4.12 4.67
C VAL A 140 18.88 4.50 4.06
N LEU A 141 17.81 4.39 4.85
CA LEU A 141 16.45 4.79 4.46
C LEU A 141 16.28 6.32 4.38
N TRP A 142 17.03 7.05 5.20
CA TRP A 142 16.94 8.49 5.40
C TRP A 142 18.26 9.17 5.04
N THR A 143 18.54 9.31 3.74
CA THR A 143 19.52 10.27 3.27
C THR A 143 19.02 11.70 3.49
N ASP A 144 19.91 12.69 3.48
CA ASP A 144 19.59 14.11 3.68
C ASP A 144 18.73 14.61 2.51
N ARG A 145 17.42 14.32 2.58
CA ARG A 145 16.44 14.83 1.65
C ARG A 145 15.99 16.17 2.19
N ALA A 146 16.26 17.23 1.44
CA ALA A 146 15.68 18.54 1.69
C ALA A 146 14.15 18.42 1.58
N TRP A 147 13.49 18.22 2.72
CA TRP A 147 12.05 18.30 2.89
C TRP A 147 11.61 19.75 3.02
#